data_AF-A0A8H9W2W5-F1
#
_entry.id   AF-A0A8H9W2W5-F1
#
_cell.length_a   1.000
_cell.length_b   1.000
_cell.length_c   1.000
_cell.angle_alpha   90.00
_cell.angle_beta   90.00
_cell.angle_gamma   90.00
#
_symmetry.space_group_name_H-M   'P 1'
#
loop_
_entity.id
_entity.type
_entity.pdbx_description
1 polymer ?
#
loop_
_entity_poly.entity_id
_entity_poly.type
_entity_poly.pdbx_seq_one_letter_code
_entity_poly.pdbx_strand_id
1 'polypeptide(L)' 'GTKRAYRKGNPLTLAERQQASLARKRATHKELRVFIPAALKAQLQVMCEAEGVTQAEMIAELIKQKSAFS' A
#
# COMPACT_ATOMS: atom_id res chain seq x y z
N GLY A 1 -20.13 -39.11 7.62
CA GLY A 1 -19.79 -37.79 7.06
C GLY A 1 -18.83 -37.98 5.91
N THR A 2 -19.23 -37.62 4.71
CA THR A 2 -18.41 -37.71 3.48
C THR A 2 -17.20 -36.78 3.61
N LYS A 3 -16.00 -37.35 3.73
CA LYS A 3 -14.74 -36.58 3.76
C LYS A 3 -14.61 -35.83 2.42
N ARG A 4 -14.51 -34.51 2.46
CA ARG A 4 -14.24 -33.69 1.26
C ARG A 4 -12.92 -34.15 0.65
N ALA A 5 -12.95 -34.54 -0.63
CA ALA A 5 -11.73 -34.88 -1.37
C ALA A 5 -10.79 -33.67 -1.36
N TYR A 6 -9.54 -33.88 -0.93
CA TYR A 6 -8.52 -32.84 -0.93
C TYR A 6 -8.22 -32.45 -2.38
N ARG A 7 -8.77 -31.31 -2.81
CA ARG A 7 -8.38 -30.66 -4.05
C ARG A 7 -7.04 -29.99 -3.81
N LYS A 8 -5.94 -30.71 -4.06
CA LYS A 8 -4.63 -30.09 -4.23
C LYS A 8 -4.68 -29.33 -5.56
N GLY A 9 -5.35 -28.18 -5.56
CA GLY A 9 -5.26 -27.25 -6.68
C GLY A 9 -3.79 -26.90 -6.91
N ASN A 10 -3.46 -26.48 -8.13
CA ASN A 10 -2.10 -26.05 -8.42
C ASN A 10 -1.80 -24.81 -7.56
N PRO A 11 -0.89 -24.89 -6.57
CA PRO A 11 -0.63 -23.76 -5.71
C PRO A 11 -0.02 -22.64 -6.56
N LEU A 12 -0.53 -21.42 -6.41
CA LEU A 12 0.01 -20.27 -7.11
C LEU A 12 1.52 -20.19 -6.86
N THR A 13 2.27 -20.03 -7.94
CA THR A 13 3.69 -19.71 -7.90
C THR A 13 3.91 -18.41 -7.12
N LEU A 14 5.14 -18.17 -6.68
CA LEU A 14 5.47 -16.92 -5.97
C LEU A 14 5.16 -15.70 -6.83
N ALA A 15 5.43 -15.78 -8.14
CA ALA A 15 5.13 -14.73 -9.11
C ALA A 15 3.63 -14.46 -9.20
N GLU A 16 2.79 -15.50 -9.36
CA GLU A 16 1.34 -15.33 -9.44
C GLU A 16 0.75 -14.78 -8.12
N ARG A 17 1.29 -15.19 -6.97
CA ARG A 17 0.89 -14.62 -5.67
C ARG A 17 1.22 -13.14 -5.57
N GLN A 18 2.42 -12.74 -6.01
CA GLN A 18 2.84 -11.34 -6.03
C GLN A 18 1.96 -10.52 -6.97
N GLN A 19 1.69 -11.03 -8.17
CA GLN A 19 0.85 -10.38 -9.17
C GLN A 19 -0.59 -10.22 -8.68
N ALA A 20 -1.16 -11.26 -8.06
CA ALA A 20 -2.48 -11.20 -7.45
C ALA A 20 -2.53 -10.18 -6.28
N SER A 21 -1.47 -10.09 -5.48
CA SER A 21 -1.35 -9.09 -4.40
C SER A 21 -1.34 -7.66 -4.95
N LEU A 22 -0.54 -7.42 -5.98
CA LEU A 22 -0.47 -6.12 -6.65
C LEU A 22 -1.80 -5.75 -7.34
N ALA A 23 -2.47 -6.71 -7.99
CA ALA A 23 -3.77 -6.51 -8.61
C ALA A 23 -4.82 -6.09 -7.58
N ARG A 24 -4.87 -6.74 -6.40
CA ARG A 24 -5.75 -6.36 -5.30
C ARG A 24 -5.47 -4.94 -4.81
N LYS A 25 -4.19 -4.56 -4.64
CA LYS A 25 -3.82 -3.20 -4.22
C LYS A 25 -4.24 -2.14 -5.25
N ARG A 26 -4.02 -2.40 -6.54
CA ARG A 26 -4.40 -1.48 -7.64
C ARG A 26 -5.91 -1.31 -7.82
N ALA A 27 -6.71 -2.28 -7.37
CA ALA A 27 -8.17 -2.18 -7.41
C ALA A 27 -8.69 -1.12 -6.42
N THR A 28 -8.04 -0.96 -5.27
CA THR A 28 -8.48 -0.05 -4.20
C THR A 28 -7.64 1.22 -4.08
N HIS A 29 -6.40 1.22 -4.58
CA HIS A 29 -5.47 2.34 -4.49
C HIS A 29 -5.00 2.75 -5.89
N LYS A 30 -4.92 4.06 -6.14
CA LYS A 30 -4.32 4.62 -7.35
C LYS A 30 -2.87 5.02 -7.07
N GLU A 31 -2.00 4.82 -8.04
CA GLU A 31 -0.59 5.22 -7.95
C GLU A 31 -0.46 6.74 -8.05
N LEU A 32 0.38 7.33 -7.20
CA LEU A 32 0.70 8.75 -7.19
C LEU A 32 2.21 8.93 -7.45
N ARG A 33 2.57 9.54 -8.57
CA ARG A 33 3.95 9.90 -8.91
C ARG A 33 4.09 11.41 -8.93
N VAL A 34 4.85 11.96 -7.98
CA VAL A 34 4.99 13.41 -7.79
C VAL A 34 6.46 13.80 -7.62
N PHE A 35 6.77 15.03 -8.01
CA PHE A 35 8.02 15.70 -7.72
C PHE A 35 7.74 16.84 -6.74
N ILE A 36 8.53 16.92 -5.67
CA ILE A 36 8.45 17.96 -4.65
C ILE A 36 9.85 18.51 -4.38
N PRO A 37 9.98 19.74 -3.86
CA PRO A 37 11.26 20.28 -3.42
C PRO A 37 12.01 19.32 -2.49
N ALA A 38 13.33 19.20 -2.69
CA ALA A 38 14.16 18.25 -1.95
C ALA A 38 14.09 18.45 -0.43
N ALA A 39 14.00 19.71 0.02
CA ALA A 39 13.85 20.03 1.45
C ALA A 39 12.56 19.44 2.05
N LEU A 40 11.43 19.55 1.32
CA LEU A 40 10.16 18.96 1.76
C LEU A 40 10.20 17.44 1.74
N LYS A 41 10.92 16.85 0.78
CA LYS A 41 11.12 15.40 0.73
C LYS A 41 11.90 14.90 1.95
N ALA A 42 12.96 15.61 2.35
CA ALA A 42 13.73 15.28 3.53
C ALA A 42 12.88 15.39 4.81
N GLN A 43 12.08 16.44 4.94
CA GLN A 43 11.15 16.59 6.06
C GLN A 43 10.11 15.46 6.11
N LEU A 44 9.49 15.13 4.98
CA LEU A 44 8.55 14.01 4.88
C LEU A 44 9.19 12.71 5.36
N GLN A 45 10.44 12.45 4.99
CA GLN A 45 11.16 11.25 5.41
C GLN A 45 11.38 11.21 6.93
N VAL A 46 11.81 12.33 7.54
CA VAL A 46 11.96 12.42 9.01
C VAL A 46 10.62 12.16 9.71
N MET A 47 9.51 12.70 9.21
CA MET A 47 8.18 12.46 9.78
C MET A 47 7.79 10.97 9.69
N CYS A 48 8.06 10.34 8.54
CA CYS A 48 7.81 8.90 8.35
C CYS A 48 8.62 8.05 9.32
N GLU A 49 9.90 8.38 9.53
CA GLU A 49 10.78 7.67 10.46
C GLU A 49 10.36 7.85 11.91
N ALA A 50 9.93 9.05 12.30
CA ALA A 50 9.47 9.35 13.66
C ALA A 50 8.17 8.61 14.02
N GLU A 51 7.24 8.48 13.06
CA GLU A 51 5.94 7.81 13.29
C GLU A 51 5.96 6.32 12.92
N GLY A 52 7.05 5.83 12.32
CA GLY A 52 7.17 4.43 11.88
C GLY A 52 6.22 4.07 10.73
N VAL A 53 5.83 5.06 9.92
CA VAL A 53 4.89 4.89 8.80
C VAL A 53 5.58 5.03 7.45
N THR A 54 4.96 4.50 6.40
CA THR A 54 5.43 4.73 5.04
C THR A 54 5.09 6.13 4.54
N GLN A 55 5.82 6.61 3.54
CA GLN A 55 5.53 7.89 2.88
C GLN A 55 4.11 7.96 2.31
N ALA A 56 3.60 6.84 1.80
CA ALA A 56 2.24 6.79 1.26
C ALA A 56 1.18 6.97 2.37
N GLU A 57 1.39 6.34 3.52
CA GLU A 57 0.51 6.47 4.69
C GLU A 57 0.56 7.90 5.24
N MET A 58 1.76 8.47 5.39
CA MET A 58 1.95 9.85 5.82
C MET A 58 1.23 10.85 4.89
N ILE A 59 1.39 10.71 3.57
CA ILE A 59 0.69 11.57 2.60
C ILE A 59 -0.84 11.40 2.73
N ALA A 60 -1.33 10.16 2.84
CA ALA A 60 -2.76 9.90 3.00
C ALA A 60 -3.33 10.56 4.27
N GLU A 61 -2.59 10.50 5.37
CA GLU A 61 -2.98 11.10 6.65
C GLU A 61 -2.97 12.64 6.59
N LEU A 62 -1.93 13.24 6.02
CA LEU A 62 -1.87 14.69 5.81
C LEU A 62 -3.01 15.20 4.92
N ILE A 63 -3.39 14.44 3.88
CA ILE A 63 -4.55 14.77 3.04
C ILE A 63 -5.84 14.70 3.85
N LYS A 64 -6.06 13.63 4.63
CA LYS A 64 -7.25 13.49 5.49
C LYS A 64 -7.36 14.64 6.47
N GLN A 65 -6.28 14.95 7.18
CA GLN A 65 -6.22 16.07 8.11
C GLN A 65 -6.59 17.38 7.43
N LYS A 66 -5.98 17.70 6.27
CA LYS A 66 -6.29 18.95 5.56
C LYS A 66 -7.73 18.99 5.03
N SER A 67 -8.26 17.85 4.58
CA SER A 67 -9.65 17.75 4.10
C SER A 67 -10.70 17.80 5.22
N ALA A 68 -10.34 17.45 6.46
CA ALA A 68 -11.24 17.50 7.61
C ALA A 68 -11.49 18.93 8.12
N PHE A 69 -10.66 19.90 7.70
CA PHE A 69 -10.81 21.32 8.01
C PHE A 69 -11.44 22.12 6.86
N SER A 70 -12.08 21.46 5.88
CA SER A 70 -12.86 22.08 4.81
C SER A 70 -14.32 21.68 4.88
#